data_AF-A0A919JKE1-F1
#
_entry.id   AF-A0A919JKE1-F1
#
_cell.length_a   1.000
_cell.length_b   1.000
_cell.length_c   1.000
_cell.angle_alpha   90.00
_cell.angle_beta   90.00
_cell.angle_gamma   90.00
#
_symmetry.space_group_name_H-M   'P 1'
#
loop_
_entity.id
_entity.type
_entity.pdbx_description
1 polymer ?
#
loop_
_entity_poly.entity_id
_entity_poly.type
_entity_poly.pdbx_seq_one_letter_code
_entity_poly.pdbx_strand_id
1 'polypeptide(L)'
;MASGELADLAAVYTADVVNREARNEPPDTRGTGPAALYATARWLRTAFSDLAWEIHDAARDGDLVVVHATMSGRQTGPFVSYEPDGSIGAVFPPRGRRFAVTQTHWFRMRDGRVAEHWANRDDLGMGRQLGWTPPSPAYLVRMLLARRRARRAAAAASPATTS
;
A
#
# COMPACT_ATOMS: atom_id res chain seq x y z
N MET A 1 2.15 6.04 8.42
CA MET A 1 1.38 5.69 7.20
C MET A 1 0.22 6.66 6.90
N ALA A 2 -0.72 6.89 7.82
CA ALA A 2 -1.90 7.74 7.57
C ALA A 2 -1.60 9.22 7.26
N SER A 3 -0.77 9.87 8.07
CA SER A 3 -0.48 11.32 7.98
C SER A 3 1.00 11.68 8.04
N GLY A 4 1.88 10.79 8.52
CA GLY A 4 3.30 11.10 8.71
C GLY A 4 4.06 11.47 7.42
N GLU A 5 5.08 12.30 7.56
CA GLU A 5 5.93 12.77 6.48
C GLU A 5 7.21 11.94 6.33
N LEU A 6 7.97 12.16 5.26
CA LEU A 6 9.23 11.44 5.03
C LEU A 6 10.20 11.54 6.21
N ALA A 7 10.25 12.70 6.87
CA ALA A 7 11.09 12.91 8.05
C ALA A 7 10.68 12.02 9.23
N ASP A 8 9.38 11.80 9.44
CA ASP A 8 8.86 10.91 10.49
C ASP A 8 9.29 9.47 10.22
N LEU A 9 9.24 9.04 8.95
CA LEU A 9 9.71 7.72 8.55
C LEU A 9 11.24 7.61 8.73
N ALA A 10 12.01 8.62 8.34
CA ALA A 10 13.46 8.62 8.49
C ALA A 10 13.92 8.57 9.96
N ALA A 11 13.09 9.04 10.91
CA ALA A 11 13.39 8.94 12.33
C ALA A 11 13.30 7.49 12.86
N VAL A 12 12.36 6.69 12.34
CA VAL A 12 12.02 5.36 12.87
C VAL A 12 12.57 4.19 12.05
N TYR A 13 12.86 4.39 10.76
CA TYR A 13 13.39 3.37 9.86
C TYR A 13 14.90 3.54 9.64
N THR A 14 15.61 2.44 9.42
CA THR A 14 17.02 2.50 8.99
C THR A 14 17.12 3.03 7.56
N ALA A 15 18.29 3.55 7.19
CA ALA A 15 18.54 4.08 5.85
C ALA A 15 18.40 3.02 4.74
N ASP A 16 18.57 1.74 5.09
CA ASP A 16 18.51 0.56 4.22
C ASP A 16 17.25 -0.29 4.45
N VAL A 17 16.21 0.22 5.14
CA VAL A 17 15.01 -0.58 5.44
C VAL A 17 14.43 -1.21 4.17
N VAL A 18 13.98 -2.47 4.28
CA VAL A 18 13.27 -3.17 3.20
C VAL A 18 11.82 -3.46 3.60
N ASN A 19 10.87 -3.14 2.71
CA ASN A 19 9.49 -3.59 2.81
C ASN A 19 9.26 -4.80 1.89
N ARG A 20 9.00 -5.97 2.46
CA ARG A 20 8.75 -7.20 1.69
C ARG A 20 7.44 -7.15 0.89
N GLU A 21 6.48 -6.34 1.33
CA GLU A 21 5.16 -6.19 0.68
C GLU A 21 5.23 -5.37 -0.62
N ALA A 22 6.33 -4.65 -0.87
CA ALA A 22 6.47 -3.72 -1.99
C ALA A 22 6.36 -4.40 -3.38
N ARG A 23 6.49 -5.74 -3.45
CA ARG A 23 6.45 -6.50 -4.72
C ARG A 23 5.23 -6.18 -5.57
N ASN A 24 4.05 -6.04 -4.96
CA ASN A 24 2.78 -5.80 -5.65
C ASN A 24 2.32 -4.32 -5.59
N GLU A 25 3.18 -3.46 -5.06
CA GLU A 25 3.00 -2.02 -4.93
C GLU A 25 3.65 -1.29 -6.14
N PRO A 26 3.41 0.03 -6.30
CA PRO A 26 4.04 0.82 -7.36
C PRO A 26 5.57 0.69 -7.41
N PRO A 27 6.22 0.83 -8.59
CA PRO A 27 7.67 0.62 -8.72
C PRO A 27 8.55 1.47 -7.78
N ASP A 28 8.15 2.70 -7.48
CA ASP A 28 8.87 3.62 -6.58
C ASP A 28 8.86 3.17 -5.11
N THR A 29 7.98 2.25 -4.72
CA THR A 29 7.95 1.63 -3.38
C THR A 29 8.97 0.52 -3.19
N ARG A 30 9.57 0.02 -4.28
CA ARG A 30 10.40 -1.22 -4.27
C ARG A 30 11.87 -0.99 -3.94
N GLY A 31 12.24 0.27 -3.69
CA GLY A 31 13.58 0.63 -3.23
C GLY A 31 13.83 0.27 -1.77
N THR A 32 14.98 0.70 -1.27
CA THR A 32 15.32 0.62 0.16
C THR A 32 15.20 2.00 0.81
N GLY A 33 15.10 2.00 2.13
CA GLY A 33 15.13 3.22 2.93
C GLY A 33 13.77 3.91 3.10
N PRO A 34 13.74 5.01 3.88
CA PRO A 34 12.50 5.71 4.24
C PRO A 34 11.71 6.25 3.03
N ALA A 35 12.39 6.60 1.94
CA ALA A 35 11.76 7.12 0.73
C ALA A 35 10.84 6.09 0.07
N ALA A 36 11.27 4.82 0.02
CA ALA A 36 10.46 3.73 -0.52
C ALA A 36 9.19 3.49 0.30
N LEU A 37 9.31 3.54 1.64
CA LEU A 37 8.16 3.38 2.54
C LEU A 37 7.21 4.59 2.48
N TYR A 38 7.75 5.78 2.27
CA TYR A 38 6.94 6.98 2.07
C TYR A 38 6.17 6.91 0.74
N ALA A 39 6.74 6.31 -0.32
CA ALA A 39 6.00 6.03 -1.55
C ALA A 39 4.81 5.08 -1.29
N THR A 40 4.97 4.03 -0.48
CA THR A 40 3.85 3.17 -0.04
C THR A 40 2.77 3.99 0.67
N ALA A 41 3.16 4.89 1.59
CA ALA A 41 2.22 5.75 2.29
C ALA A 41 1.43 6.66 1.33
N ARG A 42 2.11 7.26 0.34
CA ARG A 42 1.47 8.10 -0.69
C ARG A 42 0.53 7.31 -1.58
N TRP A 43 0.90 6.09 -1.97
CA TRP A 43 0.05 5.19 -2.74
C TRP A 43 -1.25 4.88 -1.99
N LEU A 44 -1.15 4.51 -0.69
CA LEU A 44 -2.34 4.27 0.14
C LEU A 44 -3.21 5.52 0.29
N ARG A 45 -2.61 6.70 0.56
CA ARG A 45 -3.33 7.98 0.66
C ARG A 45 -3.98 8.42 -0.65
N THR A 46 -3.46 7.97 -1.79
CA THR A 46 -4.07 8.22 -3.10
C THR A 46 -5.35 7.39 -3.27
N ALA A 47 -5.37 6.15 -2.77
CA ALA A 47 -6.52 5.26 -2.88
C ALA A 47 -7.59 5.52 -1.80
N PHE A 48 -7.17 5.91 -0.60
CA PHE A 48 -8.02 5.95 0.58
C PHE A 48 -7.92 7.29 1.33
N SER A 49 -9.08 7.88 1.65
CA SER A 49 -9.21 8.96 2.62
C SER A 49 -9.54 8.40 4.00
N ASP A 50 -9.40 9.24 5.04
CA ASP A 50 -9.68 8.91 6.44
C ASP A 50 -8.93 7.64 6.90
N LEU A 51 -7.71 7.42 6.38
CA LEU A 51 -6.90 6.27 6.76
C LEU A 51 -6.54 6.35 8.25
N ALA A 52 -6.82 5.29 8.98
CA ALA A 52 -6.51 5.16 10.39
C ALA A 52 -6.05 3.74 10.72
N TRP A 53 -5.18 3.63 11.73
CA TRP A 53 -4.74 2.36 12.32
C TRP A 53 -5.08 2.38 13.81
N GLU A 54 -5.80 1.36 14.24
CA GLU A 54 -6.04 1.06 15.65
C GLU A 54 -5.16 -0.12 16.03
N ILE A 55 -4.26 0.07 17.01
CA ILE A 55 -3.36 -0.99 17.49
C ILE A 55 -4.10 -1.75 18.59
N HIS A 56 -4.26 -3.06 18.39
CA HIS A 56 -4.89 -3.95 19.36
C HIS A 56 -3.84 -4.56 20.30
N ASP A 57 -2.79 -5.11 19.70
CA ASP A 57 -1.75 -5.84 20.42
C ASP A 57 -0.38 -5.50 19.83
N ALA A 58 0.63 -5.50 20.70
CA ALA A 58 2.03 -5.46 20.30
C ALA A 58 2.83 -6.46 21.12
N ALA A 59 3.65 -7.27 20.45
CA ALA A 59 4.54 -8.23 21.08
C ALA A 59 5.96 -8.05 20.56
N ARG A 60 6.94 -8.41 21.38
CA ARG A 60 8.36 -8.37 21.03
C ARG A 60 9.03 -9.67 21.43
N ASP A 61 9.84 -10.19 20.52
CA ASP A 61 10.78 -11.29 20.79
C ASP A 61 12.14 -10.95 20.18
N GLY A 62 13.15 -10.70 21.02
CA GLY A 62 14.47 -10.27 20.59
C GLY A 62 14.46 -8.98 19.76
N ASP A 63 14.84 -9.12 18.48
CA ASP A 63 14.86 -8.06 17.46
C ASP A 63 13.56 -7.96 16.65
N LEU A 64 12.58 -8.83 16.92
CA LEU A 64 11.32 -8.89 16.20
C LEU A 64 10.22 -8.20 17.00
N VAL A 65 9.47 -7.31 16.34
CA VAL A 65 8.26 -6.68 16.88
C VAL A 65 7.08 -7.02 15.98
N VAL A 66 5.97 -7.45 16.58
CA VAL A 66 4.73 -7.78 15.88
C VAL A 66 3.63 -6.88 16.40
N VAL A 67 2.88 -6.27 15.48
CA VAL A 67 1.76 -5.38 15.79
C VAL A 67 0.52 -5.94 15.10
N HIS A 68 -0.49 -6.28 15.89
CA HIS A 68 -1.84 -6.57 15.40
C HIS A 68 -2.65 -5.29 15.45
N ALA A 69 -3.21 -4.89 14.31
CA ALA A 69 -3.93 -3.64 14.16
C ALA A 69 -5.13 -3.78 13.22
N THR A 70 -6.09 -2.87 13.33
CA THR A 70 -7.11 -2.66 12.30
C THR A 70 -6.75 -1.43 11.47
N MET A 71 -6.63 -1.62 10.16
CA MET A 71 -6.61 -0.52 9.20
C MET A 71 -8.04 -0.21 8.76
N SER A 72 -8.41 1.07 8.77
CA SER A 72 -9.71 1.53 8.28
C SER A 72 -9.56 2.76 7.38
N GLY A 73 -10.59 3.02 6.57
CA GLY A 73 -10.63 4.19 5.70
C GLY A 73 -11.82 4.19 4.75
N ARG A 74 -11.82 5.13 3.80
CA ARG A 74 -12.80 5.21 2.70
C ARG A 74 -12.09 5.23 1.35
N GLN A 75 -12.50 4.35 0.44
CA GLN A 75 -11.94 4.34 -0.92
C GLN A 75 -12.52 5.50 -1.75
N THR A 76 -11.74 6.58 -1.86
CA THR A 76 -12.06 7.80 -2.62
C THR A 76 -11.27 7.91 -3.92
N GLY A 77 -10.14 7.21 -4.03
CA GLY A 77 -9.34 7.10 -5.25
C GLY A 77 -9.22 5.69 -5.80
N PRO A 78 -8.61 5.52 -6.98
CA PRO A 78 -8.36 4.20 -7.54
C PRO A 78 -7.31 3.47 -6.70
N PHE A 79 -7.59 2.21 -6.36
CA PHE A 79 -6.54 1.31 -5.86
C PHE A 79 -5.93 0.58 -7.05
N VAL A 80 -4.62 0.73 -7.23
CA VAL A 80 -3.87 0.13 -8.35
C VAL A 80 -2.91 -0.89 -7.77
N SER A 81 -3.03 -2.14 -8.20
CA SER A 81 -2.04 -3.18 -7.93
C SER A 81 -1.10 -3.35 -9.11
N TYR A 82 0.12 -3.79 -8.82
CA TYR A 82 1.19 -3.94 -9.80
C TYR A 82 1.69 -5.38 -9.83
N GLU A 83 2.16 -5.79 -10.99
CA GLU A 83 2.85 -7.06 -11.18
C GLU A 83 4.34 -6.92 -10.78
N PRO A 84 5.06 -8.03 -10.54
CA PRO A 84 6.48 -8.00 -10.21
C PRO A 84 7.36 -7.29 -11.25
N ASP A 85 6.94 -7.24 -12.52
CA ASP A 85 7.64 -6.52 -13.59
C ASP A 85 7.39 -5.00 -13.60
N GLY A 86 6.55 -4.50 -12.68
CA GLY A 86 6.22 -3.08 -12.55
C GLY A 86 5.05 -2.64 -13.44
N SER A 87 4.47 -3.55 -14.23
CA SER A 87 3.27 -3.28 -15.00
C SER A 87 2.01 -3.26 -14.12
N ILE A 88 0.94 -2.65 -14.62
CA ILE A 88 -0.34 -2.57 -13.90
C ILE A 88 -1.05 -3.92 -13.94
N GLY A 89 -1.21 -4.55 -12.77
CA GLY A 89 -1.99 -5.76 -12.55
C GLY A 89 -3.48 -5.48 -12.63
N ALA A 90 -4.06 -4.91 -11.57
CA ALA A 90 -5.47 -4.55 -11.51
C ALA A 90 -5.68 -3.08 -11.10
N VAL A 91 -6.81 -2.52 -11.54
CA VAL A 91 -7.28 -1.19 -11.10
C VAL A 91 -8.69 -1.33 -10.57
N PHE A 92 -8.88 -0.92 -9.32
CA PHE A 92 -10.16 -0.95 -8.62
C PHE A 92 -10.67 0.50 -8.46
N PRO A 93 -11.65 0.93 -9.27
CA PRO A 93 -12.20 2.27 -9.18
C PRO A 93 -12.93 2.49 -7.84
N PRO A 94 -12.88 3.71 -7.27
CA PRO A 94 -13.54 3.98 -6.01
C PRO A 94 -15.06 3.81 -6.14
N ARG A 95 -15.65 3.22 -5.11
CA ARG A 95 -17.11 3.17 -4.89
C ARG A 95 -17.56 4.04 -3.72
N GLY A 96 -16.64 4.78 -3.10
CA GLY A 96 -16.93 5.61 -1.93
C GLY A 96 -17.35 4.81 -0.70
N ARG A 97 -16.92 3.54 -0.57
CA ARG A 97 -17.26 2.67 0.57
C ARG A 97 -16.18 2.77 1.66
N ARG A 98 -16.59 2.54 2.92
CA ARG A 98 -15.70 2.41 4.07
C ARG A 98 -15.24 0.96 4.16
N PHE A 99 -14.06 0.76 4.72
CA PHE A 99 -13.58 -0.55 5.12
C PHE A 99 -12.93 -0.46 6.51
N ALA A 100 -12.89 -1.58 7.21
CA ALA A 100 -12.07 -1.81 8.39
C ALA A 100 -11.63 -3.29 8.36
N VAL A 101 -10.32 -3.54 8.35
CA VAL A 101 -9.74 -4.88 8.21
C VAL A 101 -8.54 -5.05 9.12
N THR A 102 -8.35 -6.28 9.61
CA THR A 102 -7.20 -6.61 10.44
C THR A 102 -5.93 -6.77 9.61
N GLN A 103 -4.81 -6.40 10.22
CA GLN A 103 -3.47 -6.53 9.69
C GLN A 103 -2.54 -6.93 10.82
N THR A 104 -1.58 -7.79 10.51
CA THR A 104 -0.44 -8.07 11.40
C THR A 104 0.81 -7.60 10.71
N HIS A 105 1.46 -6.60 11.30
CA HIS A 105 2.72 -6.04 10.83
C HIS A 105 3.87 -6.63 11.63
N TRP A 106 4.90 -7.06 10.93
CA TRP A 106 6.12 -7.58 11.50
C TRP A 106 7.25 -6.63 11.18
N PHE A 107 8.06 -6.32 12.18
CA PHE A 107 9.17 -5.40 12.09
C PHE A 107 10.42 -6.09 12.64
N ARG A 108 11.48 -6.14 11.82
CA ARG A 108 12.82 -6.47 12.34
C ARG A 108 13.52 -5.19 12.75
N MET A 109 14.04 -5.16 13.96
CA MET A 109 14.69 -4.01 14.57
C MET A 109 16.21 -4.12 14.47
N ARG A 110 16.89 -3.00 14.22
CA ARG A 110 18.35 -2.85 14.29
C ARG A 110 18.67 -1.49 14.87
N ASP A 111 19.46 -1.45 15.94
CA ASP A 111 19.88 -0.21 16.62
C ASP A 111 18.72 0.73 16.97
N GLY A 112 17.63 0.15 17.49
CA GLY A 112 16.43 0.89 17.91
C GLY A 112 15.55 1.39 16.75
N ARG A 113 15.88 1.06 15.50
CA ARG A 113 15.11 1.43 14.29
C ARG A 113 14.62 0.20 13.55
N VAL A 114 13.60 0.36 12.71
CA VAL A 114 13.08 -0.71 11.88
C VAL A 114 13.96 -0.90 10.64
N ALA A 115 14.55 -2.09 10.49
CA ALA A 115 15.38 -2.49 9.37
C ALA A 115 14.61 -3.33 8.33
N GLU A 116 13.49 -3.93 8.71
CA GLU A 116 12.68 -4.74 7.80
C GLU A 116 11.20 -4.70 8.18
N HIS A 117 10.32 -4.75 7.19
CA HIS A 117 8.87 -4.80 7.37
C HIS A 117 8.24 -5.85 6.45
N TRP A 118 7.28 -6.62 6.98
CA TRP A 118 6.34 -7.44 6.21
C TRP A 118 4.99 -7.53 6.93
N ALA A 119 3.94 -7.93 6.23
CA ALA A 119 2.61 -7.94 6.82
C ALA A 119 1.71 -9.05 6.29
N ASN A 120 0.78 -9.49 7.14
CA ASN A 120 -0.41 -10.21 6.70
C ASN A 120 -1.60 -9.24 6.75
N ARG A 121 -2.31 -9.10 5.63
CA ARG A 121 -3.46 -8.19 5.51
C ARG A 121 -4.70 -8.96 5.07
N ASP A 122 -5.86 -8.61 5.61
CA ASP A 122 -7.14 -9.12 5.12
C ASP A 122 -7.60 -8.38 3.84
N ASP A 123 -6.84 -8.56 2.77
CA ASP A 123 -7.11 -7.94 1.47
C ASP A 123 -8.42 -8.48 0.85
N LEU A 124 -8.80 -9.73 1.16
CA LEU A 124 -10.06 -10.33 0.71
C LEU A 124 -11.27 -9.70 1.41
N GLY A 125 -11.23 -9.55 2.73
CA GLY A 125 -12.26 -8.88 3.51
C GLY A 125 -12.39 -7.40 3.11
N MET A 126 -11.26 -6.73 2.85
CA MET A 126 -11.27 -5.38 2.30
C MET A 126 -12.00 -5.35 0.94
N GLY A 127 -11.65 -6.28 0.04
CA GLY A 127 -12.30 -6.41 -1.26
C GLY A 127 -13.82 -6.64 -1.15
N ARG A 128 -14.27 -7.47 -0.20
CA ARG A 128 -15.72 -7.70 0.04
C ARG A 128 -16.42 -6.43 0.52
N GLN A 129 -15.85 -5.74 1.51
CA GLN A 129 -16.40 -4.48 2.05
C GLN A 129 -16.45 -3.39 0.97
N LEU A 130 -15.42 -3.29 0.13
CA LEU A 130 -15.34 -2.32 -0.96
C LEU A 130 -16.15 -2.74 -2.21
N GLY A 131 -16.67 -3.98 -2.25
CA GLY A 131 -17.50 -4.48 -3.35
C GLY A 131 -16.70 -4.86 -4.60
N TRP A 132 -15.45 -5.30 -4.42
CA TRP A 132 -14.61 -5.85 -5.47
C TRP A 132 -14.94 -7.33 -5.77
N THR A 133 -15.48 -8.07 -4.79
CA THR A 133 -15.70 -9.52 -4.88
C THR A 133 -17.09 -9.96 -4.40
N PRO A 134 -17.89 -10.69 -5.21
CA PRO A 134 -17.75 -10.80 -6.67
C PRO A 134 -18.07 -9.46 -7.35
N PRO A 135 -17.34 -9.08 -8.41
CA PRO A 135 -17.61 -7.84 -9.12
C PRO A 135 -18.86 -7.97 -10.00
N SER A 136 -19.77 -6.99 -9.94
CA SER A 136 -20.89 -6.90 -10.90
C SER A 136 -20.38 -6.67 -12.34
N PRO A 137 -21.09 -7.08 -13.40
CA PRO A 137 -20.68 -6.82 -14.80
C PRO A 137 -20.39 -5.34 -15.10
N ALA A 138 -21.23 -4.43 -14.61
CA ALA A 138 -21.00 -2.99 -14.76
C ALA A 138 -19.69 -2.52 -14.09
N TYR A 139 -19.32 -3.13 -12.96
CA TYR A 139 -18.06 -2.82 -12.29
C TYR A 139 -16.85 -3.37 -13.05
N LEU A 140 -16.96 -4.54 -13.67
CA LEU A 140 -15.91 -5.07 -14.57
C LEU A 140 -15.62 -4.11 -15.72
N VAL A 141 -16.66 -3.53 -16.35
CA VAL A 141 -16.49 -2.50 -17.39
C VAL A 141 -15.74 -1.28 -16.82
N ARG A 142 -16.08 -0.82 -15.61
CA ARG A 142 -15.38 0.30 -14.96
C ARG A 142 -13.91 -0.03 -14.68
N MET A 143 -13.60 -1.24 -14.25
CA MET A 143 -12.21 -1.70 -14.06
C MET A 143 -11.42 -1.68 -15.37
N LEU A 144 -12.00 -2.16 -16.47
CA LEU A 144 -11.36 -2.13 -17.80
C LEU A 144 -11.06 -0.70 -18.27
N LEU A 145 -12.02 0.22 -18.13
CA LEU A 145 -11.84 1.63 -18.47
C LEU A 145 -10.77 2.30 -17.59
N ALA A 146 -10.80 2.03 -16.28
CA ALA A 146 -9.82 2.58 -15.35
C ALA A 146 -8.41 2.05 -15.63
N ARG A 147 -8.26 0.76 -15.96
CA ARG A 147 -6.98 0.17 -16.37
C ARG A 147 -6.42 0.86 -17.62
N ARG A 148 -7.27 1.15 -18.61
CA ARG A 148 -6.85 1.90 -19.82
C ARG A 148 -6.36 3.30 -19.46
N ARG A 149 -7.05 4.02 -18.57
CA ARG A 149 -6.64 5.37 -18.13
C ARG A 149 -5.32 5.34 -17.36
N ALA A 150 -5.17 4.42 -16.41
CA ALA A 150 -3.95 4.27 -15.63
C ALA A 150 -2.75 3.96 -16.51
N ARG A 151 -2.90 3.09 -17.52
CA ARG A 151 -1.84 2.80 -18.50
C ARG A 151 -1.45 4.03 -19.33
N ARG A 152 -2.42 4.85 -19.74
CA ARG A 152 -2.13 6.11 -20.46
C ARG A 152 -1.38 7.11 -19.57
N ALA A 153 -1.81 7.25 -18.32
CA ALA A 153 -1.14 8.13 -17.36
C ALA A 153 0.30 7.67 -17.08
N ALA A 154 0.52 6.37 -16.89
CA ALA A 154 1.84 5.80 -16.72
C ALA A 154 2.73 6.03 -17.95
N ALA A 155 2.20 5.80 -19.17
CA ALA A 155 2.94 6.04 -20.41
C ALA A 155 3.32 7.51 -20.60
N ALA A 156 2.47 8.45 -20.17
CA ALA A 156 2.76 9.88 -20.22
C ALA A 156 3.79 10.33 -19.15
N ALA A 157 3.95 9.57 -18.07
CA ALA A 157 4.88 9.86 -16.99
C ALA A 157 6.29 9.27 -17.21
N SER A 158 6.44 8.32 -18.13
CA SER A 158 7.76 7.80 -18.53
C SER A 158 8.50 8.88 -19.35
N PRO A 159 9.67 9.38 -18.90
CA PRO A 159 10.46 10.31 -19.71
C PRO A 159 10.87 9.62 -21.01
N ALA A 160 10.77 10.33 -22.13
CA ALA A 160 11.37 9.88 -23.38
C ALA A 160 12.87 9.70 -23.12
N THR A 161 13.34 8.46 -23.20
CA THR A 161 14.77 8.14 -23.17
C THR A 161 15.38 8.73 -24.43
N THR A 162 15.83 10.00 -24.37
CA THR A 162 16.72 10.57 -25.38
C THR A 162 18.07 9.90 -25.23
N SER A 163 18.40 9.11 -26.25
CA SER A 163 19.74 8.60 -26.54
C SER A 163 20.66 9.70 -27.02
#